data_AF-A0A3B8RW58-F1
#
_entry.id   AF-A0A3B8RW58-F1
#
_cell.length_a   1.000
_cell.length_b   1.000
_cell.length_c   1.000
_cell.angle_alpha   90.00
_cell.angle_beta   90.00
_cell.angle_gamma   90.00
#
_symmetry.space_group_name_H-M   'P 1'
#
loop_
_entity.id
_entity.type
_entity.pdbx_description
1 polymer ?
#
loop_
_entity_poly.entity_id
_entity_poly.type
_entity_poly.pdbx_seq_one_letter_code
_entity_poly.pdbx_strand_id
1 'polypeptide(L)'
;MITKNEKIEIKAPRGNNLSCKGWIQEAAMRMLMNNLDPEVAENPAELIVYGGKGKAARNWECYDAIINSLKELDNDETLLVQSGKPAAIFKTHENAPRVIISNSMLVPDWANWDEFRRLEALGLTMYGQMTAGSWIYIGTQGILQGTYETFAECGRKYFDGTLRGKFLLTAGLGGMGGAQP
;
A
#
# COMPACT_ATOMS: atom_id res chain seq x y z
N MET A 1 -22.28 4.73 14.75
CA MET A 1 -21.06 4.59 15.57
C MET A 1 -20.67 3.12 15.54
N ILE A 2 -19.65 2.76 14.77
CA ILE A 2 -19.12 1.39 14.74
C ILE A 2 -18.28 1.22 16.00
N THR A 3 -18.55 0.18 16.79
CA THR A 3 -17.88 -0.05 18.07
C THR A 3 -16.47 -0.60 17.87
N LYS A 4 -15.58 -0.35 18.84
CA LYS A 4 -14.13 -0.63 18.81
C LYS A 4 -13.77 -2.12 18.56
N ASN A 5 -14.73 -3.03 18.68
CA ASN A 5 -14.58 -4.50 18.53
C ASN A 5 -15.15 -5.07 17.21
N GLU A 6 -15.78 -4.24 16.36
CA GLU A 6 -16.19 -4.62 15.00
C GLU A 6 -15.22 -4.00 13.97
N LYS A 7 -13.91 -4.13 14.20
CA LYS A 7 -12.93 -3.72 13.17
C LYS A 7 -13.00 -4.72 12.01
N ILE A 8 -13.91 -4.40 11.10
CA ILE A 8 -14.22 -4.99 9.80
C ILE A 8 -13.00 -5.74 9.24
N GLU A 9 -13.14 -7.06 9.08
CA GLU A 9 -12.24 -7.81 8.20
C GLU A 9 -12.43 -7.26 6.78
N ILE A 10 -11.49 -6.44 6.33
CA ILE A 10 -11.52 -5.90 4.99
C ILE A 10 -10.96 -6.98 4.07
N LYS A 11 -11.77 -7.45 3.12
CA LYS A 11 -11.30 -8.33 2.05
C LYS A 11 -11.78 -7.77 0.72
N ALA A 12 -10.94 -7.81 -0.30
CA ALA A 12 -11.34 -7.28 -1.59
C ALA A 12 -12.51 -8.11 -2.18
N PRO A 13 -13.52 -7.48 -2.79
CA PRO A 13 -14.56 -8.20 -3.52
C PRO A 13 -14.00 -9.17 -4.55
N ARG A 14 -14.66 -10.33 -4.70
CA ARG A 14 -14.26 -11.41 -5.62
C ARG A 14 -15.35 -11.62 -6.68
N GLY A 15 -15.00 -12.31 -7.76
CA GLY A 15 -15.93 -12.59 -8.87
C GLY A 15 -16.10 -11.40 -9.83
N ASN A 16 -17.10 -11.49 -10.69
CA ASN A 16 -17.34 -10.59 -11.82
C ASN A 16 -18.37 -9.47 -11.55
N ASN A 17 -18.96 -9.42 -10.36
CA ASN A 17 -19.89 -8.35 -9.97
C ASN A 17 -19.13 -7.08 -9.61
N LEU A 18 -19.57 -5.94 -10.12
CA LEU A 18 -18.98 -4.63 -9.86
C LEU A 18 -19.71 -3.91 -8.73
N SER A 19 -18.94 -3.21 -7.90
CA SER A 19 -19.43 -2.21 -6.93
C SER A 19 -19.21 -0.78 -7.42
N CYS A 20 -18.23 -0.56 -8.30
CA CYS A 20 -17.95 0.71 -8.96
C CYS A 20 -18.59 0.79 -10.36
N LYS A 21 -18.63 2.00 -10.93
CA LYS A 21 -19.17 2.26 -12.28
C LYS A 21 -18.38 1.61 -13.44
N GLY A 22 -17.15 1.15 -13.18
CA GLY A 22 -16.30 0.51 -14.19
C GLY A 22 -15.18 -0.33 -13.57
N TRP A 23 -14.58 -1.20 -14.40
CA TRP A 23 -13.53 -2.13 -13.96
C TRP A 23 -12.25 -1.44 -13.48
N ILE A 24 -11.92 -0.25 -14.01
CA ILE A 24 -10.70 0.47 -13.61
C ILE A 24 -10.82 1.01 -12.18
N GLN A 25 -11.98 1.57 -11.84
CA GLN A 25 -12.32 2.03 -10.50
C GLN A 25 -12.44 0.85 -9.52
N GLU A 26 -13.12 -0.22 -9.96
CA GLU A 26 -13.26 -1.46 -9.18
C GLU A 26 -11.89 -2.07 -8.87
N ALA A 27 -10.97 -2.09 -9.83
CA ALA A 27 -9.61 -2.59 -9.63
C ALA A 27 -8.88 -1.79 -8.56
N ALA A 28 -8.92 -0.45 -8.62
CA ALA A 28 -8.33 0.41 -7.60
C ALA A 28 -8.93 0.14 -6.20
N MET A 29 -10.26 0.01 -6.11
CA MET A 29 -10.96 -0.27 -4.86
C MET A 29 -10.56 -1.64 -4.30
N ARG A 30 -10.57 -2.69 -5.14
CA ARG A 30 -10.19 -4.04 -4.74
C ARG A 30 -8.74 -4.08 -4.28
N MET A 31 -7.83 -3.41 -4.97
CA MET A 31 -6.43 -3.42 -4.56
C MET A 31 -6.19 -2.64 -3.26
N LEU A 32 -6.91 -1.53 -3.02
CA LEU A 32 -6.90 -0.86 -1.72
C LEU A 32 -7.36 -1.81 -0.60
N MET A 33 -8.46 -2.53 -0.82
CA MET A 33 -8.99 -3.50 0.15
C MET A 33 -8.04 -4.69 0.33
N ASN A 34 -7.37 -5.16 -0.73
CA ASN A 34 -6.37 -6.22 -0.66
C ASN A 34 -5.17 -5.82 0.21
N ASN A 35 -4.73 -4.57 0.10
CA ASN A 35 -3.68 -4.03 0.97
C ASN A 35 -4.04 -4.05 2.47
N LEU A 36 -5.31 -4.24 2.83
CA LEU A 36 -5.81 -4.30 4.21
C LEU A 36 -6.39 -5.67 4.57
N ASP A 37 -6.22 -6.67 3.70
CA ASP A 37 -6.63 -8.04 4.00
C ASP A 37 -5.81 -8.57 5.19
N PRO A 38 -6.44 -9.17 6.23
CA PRO A 38 -5.72 -9.77 7.36
C PRO A 38 -4.68 -10.82 6.99
N GLU A 39 -4.81 -11.45 5.82
CA GLU A 39 -3.83 -12.41 5.31
C GLU A 39 -2.67 -11.75 4.56
N VAL A 40 -2.75 -10.43 4.31
CA VAL A 40 -1.79 -9.66 3.51
C VAL A 40 -1.06 -8.62 4.36
N ALA A 41 -1.79 -7.81 5.12
CA ALA A 41 -1.26 -6.68 5.87
C ALA A 41 -0.69 -7.07 7.23
N GLU A 42 0.37 -6.40 7.67
CA GLU A 42 0.98 -6.62 8.98
C GLU A 42 0.08 -6.18 10.15
N ASN A 43 -0.63 -5.06 10.02
CA ASN A 43 -1.57 -4.56 11.03
C ASN A 43 -2.71 -3.74 10.39
N PRO A 44 -3.67 -4.41 9.72
CA PRO A 44 -4.73 -3.73 8.97
C PRO A 44 -5.69 -2.93 9.86
N ALA A 45 -5.82 -3.28 11.14
CA ALA A 45 -6.64 -2.57 12.12
C ALA A 45 -6.19 -1.11 12.37
N GLU A 46 -4.95 -0.78 12.00
CA GLU A 46 -4.37 0.56 12.03
C GLU A 46 -4.07 1.12 10.62
N LEU A 47 -4.62 0.47 9.59
CA LEU A 47 -4.38 0.72 8.17
C LEU A 47 -2.94 0.44 7.71
N ILE A 48 -2.13 -0.21 8.55
CA ILE A 48 -0.71 -0.49 8.31
C ILE A 48 -0.58 -1.76 7.47
N VAL A 49 0.09 -1.63 6.33
CA VAL A 49 0.33 -2.70 5.37
C VAL A 49 1.68 -3.38 5.65
N TYR A 50 2.79 -2.62 5.64
CA TYR A 50 4.14 -3.14 5.93
C TYR A 50 5.15 -2.00 6.20
N GLY A 51 6.39 -2.38 6.52
CA GLY A 51 7.52 -1.45 6.56
C GLY A 51 7.44 -0.45 7.72
N GLY A 52 7.02 -0.91 8.90
CA GLY A 52 6.78 -0.06 10.06
C GLY A 52 5.41 0.60 9.99
N LYS A 53 5.34 1.88 9.62
CA LYS A 53 4.10 2.67 9.56
C LYS A 53 3.54 2.86 8.14
N GLY A 54 3.93 2.03 7.17
CA GLY A 54 3.44 2.14 5.79
C GLY A 54 1.95 1.85 5.73
N LYS A 55 1.12 2.85 5.38
CA LYS A 55 -0.34 2.75 5.42
C LYS A 55 -1.01 2.82 4.06
N ALA A 56 -2.20 2.23 3.95
CA ALA A 56 -3.02 2.27 2.74
C ALA A 56 -3.88 3.54 2.62
N ALA A 57 -4.31 4.10 3.75
CA ALA A 57 -5.06 5.35 3.86
C ALA A 57 -4.68 6.08 5.16
N ARG A 58 -4.87 7.41 5.20
CA ARG A 58 -4.35 8.26 6.29
C ARG A 58 -4.96 7.91 7.64
N ASN A 59 -6.27 7.75 7.65
CA ASN A 59 -7.12 7.38 8.77
C ASN A 59 -8.41 6.74 8.23
N TRP A 60 -9.25 6.22 9.12
CA TRP A 60 -10.46 5.51 8.74
C TRP A 60 -11.46 6.38 7.96
N GLU A 61 -11.62 7.65 8.36
CA GLU A 61 -12.46 8.61 7.63
C GLU A 61 -11.99 8.78 6.18
N CYS A 62 -10.67 8.86 5.95
CA CYS A 62 -10.10 8.93 4.61
C CYS A 62 -10.30 7.63 3.84
N TYR A 63 -10.17 6.46 4.48
CA TYR A 63 -10.43 5.17 3.85
C TYR A 63 -11.87 5.09 3.34
N ASP A 64 -12.84 5.37 4.21
CA ASP A 64 -14.27 5.34 3.86
C ASP A 64 -14.58 6.32 2.73
N ALA A 65 -14.00 7.53 2.79
CA ALA A 65 -14.14 8.53 1.75
C ALA A 65 -13.51 8.10 0.40
N ILE A 66 -12.38 7.39 0.40
CA ILE A 66 -11.76 6.84 -0.82
C ILE A 66 -12.66 5.76 -1.42
N ILE A 67 -13.15 4.82 -0.61
CA ILE A 67 -14.06 3.76 -1.08
C ILE A 67 -15.31 4.37 -1.73
N ASN A 68 -15.94 5.34 -1.07
CA ASN A 68 -17.11 6.02 -1.62
C ASN A 68 -16.77 6.79 -2.89
N SER A 69 -15.63 7.49 -2.92
CA SER A 69 -15.18 8.21 -4.12
C SER A 69 -14.98 7.26 -5.31
N LEU A 70 -14.34 6.10 -5.11
CA LEU A 70 -14.10 5.12 -6.18
C LEU A 70 -15.38 4.48 -6.70
N LYS A 71 -16.40 4.29 -5.85
CA LYS A 71 -17.70 3.76 -6.28
C LYS A 71 -18.43 4.74 -7.20
N GLU A 72 -18.34 6.03 -6.90
CA GLU A 72 -19.04 7.09 -7.64
C GLU A 72 -18.23 7.70 -8.80
N LEU A 73 -16.93 7.43 -8.91
CA LEU A 73 -16.03 8.02 -9.91
C LEU A 73 -16.41 7.62 -11.35
N ASP A 74 -16.68 8.61 -12.20
CA ASP A 74 -17.00 8.38 -13.60
C ASP A 74 -15.75 8.00 -14.44
N ASN A 75 -15.98 7.46 -15.65
CA ASN A 75 -14.90 6.97 -16.51
C ASN A 75 -14.03 8.09 -17.09
N ASP A 76 -14.50 9.33 -17.11
CA ASP A 76 -13.76 10.50 -17.55
C ASP A 76 -13.33 11.39 -16.38
N GLU A 77 -13.28 10.85 -15.15
CA GLU A 77 -12.84 11.57 -13.96
C GLU A 77 -11.55 10.97 -13.37
N THR A 78 -10.84 11.77 -12.57
CA THR A 78 -9.63 11.37 -11.85
C THR A 78 -9.71 11.79 -10.39
N LEU A 79 -9.58 10.82 -9.48
CA LEU A 79 -9.45 11.03 -8.04
C LEU A 79 -8.00 11.38 -7.68
N LEU A 80 -7.80 12.48 -6.96
CA LEU A 80 -6.51 12.85 -6.37
C LEU A 80 -6.44 12.39 -4.91
N VAL A 81 -5.44 11.59 -4.58
CA VAL A 81 -5.15 11.15 -3.21
C VAL A 81 -3.85 11.80 -2.74
N GLN A 82 -3.95 12.67 -1.75
CA GLN A 82 -2.80 13.34 -1.13
C GLN A 82 -2.51 12.69 0.22
N SER A 83 -1.35 12.08 0.40
CA SER A 83 -0.93 11.39 1.62
C SER A 83 -2.07 10.57 2.24
N GLY A 84 -2.66 9.66 1.46
CA GLY A 84 -3.74 8.77 1.87
C GLY A 84 -5.09 9.43 2.17
N LYS A 85 -5.33 10.69 1.77
CA LYS A 85 -6.60 11.40 1.88
C LYS A 85 -7.17 11.71 0.48
N PRO A 86 -8.46 11.43 0.19
CA PRO A 86 -9.07 11.84 -1.06
C PRO A 86 -9.25 13.37 -1.04
N ALA A 87 -8.50 14.06 -1.89
CA ALA A 87 -8.42 15.52 -1.85
C ALA A 87 -9.40 16.19 -2.81
N ALA A 88 -9.58 15.63 -4.01
CA ALA A 88 -10.45 16.17 -5.05
C ALA A 88 -10.73 15.14 -6.15
N ILE A 89 -11.79 15.36 -6.91
CA ILE A 89 -12.07 14.69 -8.18
C ILE A 89 -12.15 15.76 -9.26
N PHE A 90 -11.50 15.51 -10.39
CA PHE A 90 -11.54 16.40 -11.56
C PHE A 90 -11.94 15.63 -12.80
N LYS A 91 -12.70 16.29 -13.68
CA LYS A 91 -12.95 15.80 -15.03
C LYS A 91 -11.64 15.81 -15.83
N THR A 92 -11.32 14.69 -16.44
CA THR A 92 -10.17 14.45 -17.33
C THR A 92 -10.69 13.86 -18.65
N HIS A 93 -10.37 12.59 -18.93
CA HIS A 93 -10.82 11.85 -20.10
C HIS A 93 -10.64 10.34 -19.87
N GLU A 94 -11.28 9.49 -20.67
CA GLU A 94 -11.29 8.03 -20.46
C GLU A 94 -9.90 7.39 -20.42
N ASN A 95 -8.96 7.87 -21.23
CA ASN A 95 -7.58 7.35 -21.26
C ASN A 95 -6.65 7.89 -20.14
N ALA A 96 -7.14 8.77 -19.25
CA ALA A 96 -6.35 9.26 -18.12
C ALA A 96 -6.34 8.24 -16.97
N PRO A 97 -5.36 8.31 -16.04
CA PRO A 97 -5.44 7.55 -14.80
C PRO A 97 -6.72 7.89 -14.02
N ARG A 98 -7.42 6.87 -13.50
CA ARG A 98 -8.57 7.08 -12.59
C ARG A 98 -8.15 7.61 -11.22
N VAL A 99 -6.93 7.31 -10.79
CA VAL A 99 -6.39 7.74 -9.50
C VAL A 99 -4.97 8.26 -9.68
N ILE A 100 -4.68 9.43 -9.12
CA ILE A 100 -3.32 9.97 -8.99
C ILE A 100 -3.03 10.09 -7.50
N ILE A 101 -1.92 9.49 -7.08
CA ILE A 101 -1.53 9.38 -5.67
C ILE A 101 -0.19 10.08 -5.45
N SER A 102 -0.14 10.96 -4.46
CA SER A 102 1.10 11.58 -3.98
C SER A 102 1.16 11.48 -2.47
N ASN A 103 2.03 10.60 -1.96
CA ASN A 103 2.15 10.30 -0.54
C ASN A 103 3.49 10.79 0.03
N SER A 104 3.46 11.25 1.28
CA SER A 104 4.65 11.54 2.08
C SER A 104 5.58 12.63 1.52
N MET A 105 5.12 13.40 0.54
CA MET A 105 5.92 14.46 -0.08
C MET A 105 6.15 15.61 0.90
N LEU A 106 7.42 15.97 1.09
CA LEU A 106 7.87 17.11 1.87
C LEU A 106 8.91 17.88 1.04
N VAL A 107 8.98 19.20 1.24
CA VAL A 107 10.06 20.00 0.64
C VAL A 107 11.39 19.53 1.23
N PRO A 108 12.49 19.41 0.45
CA PRO A 108 13.71 18.73 0.89
C PRO A 108 14.30 19.19 2.22
N ASP A 109 14.28 20.50 2.50
CA ASP A 109 14.80 21.07 3.76
C ASP A 109 14.04 20.57 5.01
N TRP A 110 12.80 20.13 4.81
CA TRP A 110 11.90 19.58 5.83
C TRP A 110 11.70 18.08 5.71
N ALA A 111 12.38 17.40 4.76
CA ALA A 111 12.21 15.99 4.49
C ALA A 111 12.97 15.10 5.51
N ASN A 112 12.63 15.26 6.79
CA ASN A 112 13.17 14.50 7.90
C ASN A 112 12.06 13.89 8.77
N TRP A 113 12.42 12.94 9.63
CA TRP A 113 11.46 12.19 10.43
C TRP A 113 10.77 13.02 11.52
N ASP A 114 11.43 14.02 12.08
CA ASP A 114 10.85 14.83 13.15
C ASP A 114 9.70 15.68 12.59
N GLU A 115 9.93 16.34 11.46
CA GLU A 115 8.89 17.10 10.78
C GLU A 115 7.78 16.20 10.23
N PHE A 116 8.13 15.06 9.64
CA PHE A 116 7.15 14.07 9.22
C PHE A 116 6.25 13.62 10.37
N ARG A 117 6.81 13.30 11.55
CA ARG A 117 6.06 12.87 12.74
C ARG A 117 5.21 13.99 13.31
N ARG A 118 5.70 15.24 13.28
CA ARG A 118 4.89 16.41 13.66
C ARG A 118 3.66 16.53 12.77
N LEU A 119 3.83 16.44 11.45
CA LEU A 119 2.73 16.48 10.48
C LEU A 119 1.80 15.27 10.58
N GLU A 120 2.32 14.07 10.87
CA GLU A 120 1.52 12.87 11.10
C GLU A 120 0.64 13.04 12.35
N ALA A 121 1.20 13.55 13.45
CA ALA A 121 0.45 13.84 14.68
C ALA A 121 -0.65 14.89 14.49
N LEU A 122 -0.46 15.83 13.56
CA LEU A 122 -1.46 16.81 13.14
C LEU A 122 -2.47 16.26 12.12
N GLY A 123 -2.33 15.01 11.66
CA GLY A 123 -3.21 14.40 10.66
C GLY A 123 -3.01 14.96 9.23
N LEU A 124 -1.86 15.56 8.96
CA LEU A 124 -1.57 16.26 7.70
C LEU A 124 -0.82 15.42 6.67
N THR A 125 -0.20 14.31 7.10
CA THR A 125 0.52 13.39 6.21
C THR A 125 0.30 11.92 6.60
N MET A 126 0.79 11.02 5.76
CA MET A 126 0.76 9.57 5.90
C MET A 126 2.04 9.02 5.30
N TYR A 127 2.59 7.95 5.89
CA TYR A 127 3.73 7.26 5.31
C TYR A 127 3.22 6.22 4.31
N GLY A 128 3.48 6.46 3.03
CA GLY A 128 2.99 5.60 1.95
C GLY A 128 3.83 4.35 1.69
N GLN A 129 5.05 4.28 2.22
CA GLN A 129 6.06 3.32 1.77
C GLN A 129 6.11 3.36 0.21
N MET A 130 6.27 2.22 -0.47
CA MET A 130 6.20 2.07 -1.91
C MET A 130 4.80 1.60 -2.28
N THR A 131 4.48 0.34 -1.97
CA THR A 131 3.24 -0.32 -2.43
C THR A 131 2.09 -0.28 -1.41
N ALA A 132 2.34 0.21 -0.19
CA ALA A 132 1.32 0.34 0.84
C ALA A 132 0.30 1.43 0.48
N GLY A 133 0.78 2.65 0.25
CA GLY A 133 -0.04 3.82 -0.08
C GLY A 133 -0.42 3.91 -1.55
N SER A 134 0.10 3.03 -2.41
CA SER A 134 -0.21 2.96 -3.85
C SER A 134 -1.06 1.74 -4.23
N TRP A 135 -1.50 0.96 -3.24
CA TRP A 135 -2.47 -0.13 -3.40
C TRP A 135 -2.02 -1.20 -4.39
N ILE A 136 -0.84 -1.77 -4.18
CA ILE A 136 -0.34 -2.89 -5.01
C ILE A 136 0.54 -3.85 -4.20
N TYR A 137 0.32 -3.92 -2.89
CA TYR A 137 1.02 -4.87 -2.05
C TYR A 137 0.37 -6.25 -2.14
N ILE A 138 1.20 -7.27 -2.30
CA ILE A 138 0.78 -8.67 -2.52
C ILE A 138 1.40 -9.60 -1.47
N GLY A 139 1.63 -9.07 -0.27
CA GLY A 139 2.32 -9.79 0.79
C GLY A 139 3.80 -10.01 0.49
N THR A 140 4.37 -10.98 1.20
CA THR A 140 5.78 -11.38 1.13
C THR A 140 6.25 -11.71 -0.29
N GLN A 141 5.35 -12.23 -1.14
CA GLN A 141 5.67 -12.58 -2.52
C GLN A 141 6.23 -11.39 -3.33
N GLY A 142 5.80 -10.16 -3.01
CA GLY A 142 6.20 -8.97 -3.76
C GLY A 142 7.71 -8.71 -3.79
N ILE A 143 8.45 -9.14 -2.77
CA ILE A 143 9.92 -9.00 -2.70
C ILE A 143 10.66 -10.32 -2.84
N LEU A 144 9.97 -11.46 -2.79
CA LEU A 144 10.56 -12.80 -2.80
C LEU A 144 11.52 -13.03 -3.96
N GLN A 145 11.12 -12.67 -5.18
CA GLN A 145 12.00 -12.80 -6.34
C GLN A 145 13.24 -11.90 -6.23
N GLY A 146 13.09 -10.67 -5.73
CA GLY A 146 14.22 -9.76 -5.53
C GLY A 146 15.23 -10.29 -4.50
N THR A 147 14.74 -10.85 -3.40
CA THR A 147 15.57 -11.50 -2.37
C THR A 147 16.28 -12.72 -2.94
N TYR A 148 15.56 -13.57 -3.67
CA TYR A 148 16.12 -14.72 -4.38
C TYR A 148 17.25 -14.31 -5.33
N GLU A 149 17.01 -13.33 -6.21
CA GLU A 149 18.02 -12.89 -7.20
C GLU A 149 19.24 -12.27 -6.53
N THR A 150 19.05 -11.56 -5.41
CA THR A 150 20.16 -11.01 -4.62
C THR A 150 21.07 -12.13 -4.09
N PHE A 151 20.48 -13.19 -3.53
CA PHE A 151 21.24 -14.34 -3.05
C PHE A 151 21.83 -15.19 -4.19
N ALA A 152 21.10 -15.35 -5.29
CA ALA A 152 21.60 -16.03 -6.48
C ALA A 152 22.84 -15.30 -7.05
N GLU A 153 22.82 -13.97 -7.11
CA GLU A 153 23.96 -13.17 -7.55
C GLU A 153 25.13 -13.21 -6.56
N CYS A 154 24.85 -13.20 -5.25
CA CYS A 154 25.87 -13.44 -4.23
C CYS A 154 26.56 -14.81 -4.43
N GLY A 155 25.78 -15.86 -4.73
CA GLY A 155 26.28 -17.18 -5.09
C GLY A 155 27.18 -17.15 -6.33
N ARG A 156 26.76 -16.47 -7.40
CA ARG A 156 27.55 -16.30 -8.63
C ARG A 156 28.86 -15.56 -8.41
N LYS A 157 28.83 -14.49 -7.63
CA LYS A 157 29.99 -13.60 -7.45
C LYS A 157 31.03 -14.15 -6.47
N TYR A 158 30.62 -14.89 -5.44
CA TYR A 158 31.51 -15.23 -4.31
C TYR A 158 31.59 -16.73 -4.00
N PHE A 159 30.73 -17.59 -4.57
CA PHE A 159 30.61 -19.00 -4.20
C PHE A 159 30.40 -19.93 -5.41
N ASP A 160 31.09 -19.67 -6.52
CA ASP A 160 31.09 -20.51 -7.72
C ASP A 160 29.69 -20.83 -8.27
N GLY A 161 28.76 -19.89 -8.15
CA GLY A 161 27.39 -20.03 -8.65
C GLY A 161 26.42 -20.77 -7.74
N THR A 162 26.82 -21.20 -6.53
CA THR A 162 25.91 -21.93 -5.62
C THR A 162 26.07 -21.57 -4.15
N LEU A 163 24.93 -21.51 -3.44
CA LEU A 163 24.90 -21.35 -1.98
C LEU A 163 24.74 -22.69 -1.23
N ARG A 164 24.86 -23.83 -1.92
CA ARG A 164 24.80 -25.16 -1.28
C ARG A 164 25.88 -25.28 -0.22
N GLY A 165 25.49 -25.68 1.00
CA GLY A 165 26.40 -25.83 2.14
C GLY A 165 26.88 -24.51 2.75
N LYS A 166 26.28 -23.37 2.35
CA LYS A 166 26.50 -22.06 2.98
C LYS A 166 25.40 -21.80 4.01
N PHE A 167 25.70 -20.95 4.98
CA PHE A 167 24.74 -20.46 5.96
C PHE A 167 24.58 -18.95 5.78
N LEU A 168 23.34 -18.47 5.76
CA LEU A 168 23.01 -17.05 5.67
C LEU A 168 22.55 -16.57 7.05
N LEU A 169 23.20 -15.53 7.57
CA LEU A 169 22.81 -14.87 8.80
C LEU A 169 22.11 -13.55 8.46
N THR A 170 20.87 -13.39 8.92
CA THR A 170 20.09 -12.16 8.75
C THR A 170 19.09 -11.99 9.89
N ALA A 171 18.36 -10.86 9.91
CA ALA A 171 17.33 -10.56 10.91
C ALA A 171 16.14 -9.81 10.29
N GLY A 172 15.02 -9.77 11.02
CA GLY A 172 13.79 -9.09 10.64
C GLY A 172 12.86 -9.96 9.79
N LEU A 173 11.75 -10.42 10.38
CA LEU A 173 10.76 -11.30 9.74
C LEU A 173 9.37 -10.65 9.66
N GLY A 174 9.31 -9.34 9.38
CA GLY A 174 8.05 -8.69 8.99
C GLY A 174 7.71 -8.96 7.52
N GLY A 175 6.65 -8.36 6.99
CA GLY A 175 6.06 -8.73 5.68
C GLY A 175 7.03 -8.81 4.50
N MET A 176 8.02 -7.92 4.41
CA MET A 176 9.08 -8.05 3.39
C MET A 176 10.25 -8.93 3.84
N GLY A 177 10.66 -8.81 5.12
CA GLY A 177 11.78 -9.58 5.66
C GLY A 177 11.49 -11.08 5.79
N GLY A 178 10.22 -11.47 5.83
CA GLY A 178 9.77 -12.87 5.80
C GLY A 178 10.04 -13.56 4.47
N ALA A 179 10.50 -12.84 3.44
CA ALA A 179 10.92 -13.40 2.16
C ALA A 179 12.38 -13.87 2.15
N GLN A 180 13.10 -13.75 3.28
CA GLN A 180 14.50 -14.11 3.41
C GLN A 180 14.75 -15.62 3.60
N PRO A 181 13.98 -16.35 4.44
CA PRO A 181 14.07 -17.81 4.51
C PRO A 181 13.57 -18.49 3.22
#